data_AF-A0A7D5UZF1-F1
#
_entry.id   AF-A0A7D5UZF1-F1
#
_cell.length_a   1.000
_cell.length_b   1.000
_cell.length_c   1.000
_cell.angle_alpha   90.00
_cell.angle_beta   90.00
_cell.angle_gamma   90.00
#
_symmetry.space_group_name_H-M   'P 1'
#
loop_
_entity.id
_entity.type
_entity.pdbx_description
1 polymer ?
#
loop_
_entity_poly.entity_id
_entity_poly.type
_entity_poly.pdbx_seq_one_letter_code
_entity_poly.pdbx_strand_id
1 'polypeptide(L)'
;MFAATARRLAQSGKDSLPKQVPFTVFNNPYQARKVWPPNFKELNHAQQLRFEKKYKRRIFLASRSPRWEKGVKFAQLATIAAALVWLLFYSEFEWWGKQYKPSEEMRRHARNLFGVIDPEKRYERRPDAPEPKLSTQQPESKPK
;
A
#
# COMPACT_ATOMS: atom_id res chain seq x y z
N MET A 1 -10.67 20.12 35.56
CA MET A 1 -10.55 18.74 35.02
C MET A 1 -9.18 18.41 34.39
N PHE A 2 -8.22 19.34 34.25
CA PHE A 2 -6.93 19.09 33.57
C PHE A 2 -5.70 18.93 34.49
N ALA A 3 -5.83 19.17 35.79
CA ALA A 3 -4.71 19.05 36.74
C ALA A 3 -4.25 17.58 36.93
N ALA A 4 -5.17 16.62 36.82
CA ALA A 4 -4.87 15.20 36.97
C ALA A 4 -4.03 14.63 35.80
N THR A 5 -4.20 15.18 34.59
CA THR A 5 -3.44 14.76 33.39
C THR A 5 -1.99 15.25 33.43
N ALA A 6 -1.74 16.47 33.90
CA ALA A 6 -0.37 16.99 34.03
C ALA A 6 0.45 16.23 35.09
N ARG A 7 -0.19 15.86 36.21
CA ARG A 7 0.47 15.10 37.29
C ARG A 7 0.92 13.70 36.86
N ARG A 8 0.19 13.06 35.94
CA ARG A 8 0.56 11.75 35.38
C ARG A 8 1.73 11.81 34.39
N LEU A 9 1.86 12.90 33.63
CA LEU A 9 2.99 13.07 32.70
C LEU A 9 4.31 13.27 33.46
N ALA A 10 4.28 13.98 34.59
CA ALA A 10 5.46 14.21 35.43
C ALA A 10 6.00 12.94 36.11
N GLN A 11 5.17 11.91 36.31
CA GLN A 11 5.56 10.65 36.96
C GLN A 11 6.21 9.63 36.00
N SER A 12 6.29 9.90 34.69
CA SER A 12 6.84 8.95 33.72
C SER A 12 8.37 8.85 33.74
N GLY A 13 9.05 9.63 34.58
CA GLY A 13 10.50 9.68 34.65
C GLY A 13 11.03 9.20 35.99
N LYS A 14 11.63 8.00 35.99
CA LYS A 14 12.72 7.57 36.89
C LYS A 14 12.35 7.00 38.26
N ASP A 15 11.55 5.94 38.27
CA ASP A 15 11.90 4.79 39.09
C ASP A 15 12.43 3.72 38.14
N SER A 16 13.75 3.55 38.09
CA SER A 16 14.36 2.36 37.48
C SER A 16 14.07 1.17 38.38
N LEU A 17 12.83 0.68 38.30
CA LEU A 17 12.44 -0.60 38.87
C LEU A 17 13.46 -1.64 38.39
N PRO A 18 13.94 -2.54 39.29
CA PRO A 18 14.81 -3.62 38.86
C PRO A 18 14.16 -4.30 37.67
N LYS A 19 14.92 -4.51 36.60
CA LYS A 19 14.48 -5.16 35.36
C LYS A 19 13.83 -6.49 35.73
N GLN A 20 12.53 -6.48 35.97
CA GLN A 20 11.81 -7.66 36.42
C GLN A 20 11.94 -8.66 35.29
N VAL A 21 12.50 -9.82 35.61
CA VAL A 21 12.58 -10.93 34.67
C VAL A 21 11.15 -11.17 34.18
N PRO A 22 10.89 -11.14 32.87
CA PRO A 22 9.53 -11.33 32.38
C PRO A 22 9.00 -12.65 32.91
N PHE A 23 7.79 -12.62 33.47
CA PHE A 23 7.16 -13.83 33.98
C PHE A 23 7.00 -14.83 32.83
N THR A 24 7.81 -15.88 32.86
CA THR A 24 7.65 -17.04 31.98
C THR A 24 6.62 -17.99 32.58
N VAL A 25 6.08 -18.90 31.77
CA VAL A 25 5.10 -19.91 32.23
C VAL A 25 5.59 -20.67 33.47
N PHE A 26 6.90 -20.89 33.58
CA PHE A 26 7.54 -21.63 34.67
C PHE A 26 7.97 -20.78 35.86
N ASN A 27 8.09 -19.45 35.69
CA ASN A 27 8.61 -18.53 36.72
C ASN A 27 7.54 -17.57 37.26
N ASN A 28 6.26 -17.76 36.91
CA ASN A 28 5.19 -16.89 37.34
C ASN A 28 4.64 -17.31 38.72
N PRO A 29 4.75 -16.47 39.77
CA PRO A 29 4.16 -16.76 41.09
C PRO A 29 2.63 -16.81 41.05
N TYR A 30 2.01 -16.18 40.05
CA TYR A 30 0.56 -16.18 39.84
C TYR A 30 0.20 -17.19 38.75
N GLN A 31 0.11 -18.46 39.12
CA GLN A 31 -0.27 -19.52 38.19
C GLN A 31 -1.75 -19.42 37.81
N ALA A 32 -2.05 -19.61 36.52
CA ALA A 32 -3.42 -19.64 36.05
C ALA A 32 -4.12 -20.91 36.56
N ARG A 33 -5.26 -20.75 37.24
CA ARG A 33 -6.09 -21.88 37.72
C ARG A 33 -6.55 -22.81 36.59
N LYS A 34 -6.61 -22.30 35.35
CA LYS A 34 -7.02 -23.05 34.17
C LYS A 34 -5.91 -23.00 33.14
N VAL A 35 -5.46 -24.17 32.70
CA VAL A 35 -4.46 -24.30 31.63
C VAL A 35 -5.05 -23.77 30.32
N TRP A 36 -4.31 -22.87 29.69
CA TRP A 36 -4.57 -22.37 28.35
C TRP A 36 -3.41 -22.80 27.45
N PRO A 37 -3.63 -23.22 26.20
CA PRO A 37 -4.90 -23.39 25.50
C PRO A 37 -5.65 -24.68 25.88
N PRO A 38 -7.00 -24.68 25.80
CA PRO A 38 -7.79 -25.88 26.02
C PRO A 38 -7.60 -26.87 24.86
N ASN A 39 -7.58 -28.17 25.16
CA ASN A 39 -7.49 -29.23 24.16
C ASN A 39 -8.78 -29.34 23.35
N PHE A 40 -8.90 -28.61 22.23
CA PHE A 40 -10.14 -28.53 21.44
C PHE A 40 -10.76 -29.88 21.07
N LYS A 41 -9.96 -30.92 20.89
CA LYS A 41 -10.43 -32.28 20.54
C LYS A 41 -11.28 -32.94 21.64
N GLU A 42 -11.06 -32.57 22.90
CA GLU A 42 -11.77 -33.14 24.06
C GLU A 42 -13.06 -32.38 24.40
N LEU A 43 -13.28 -31.19 23.80
CA LEU A 43 -14.45 -30.37 24.09
C LEU A 43 -15.67 -30.79 23.28
N ASN A 44 -16.83 -30.68 23.91
CA ASN A 44 -18.12 -30.78 23.23
C ASN A 44 -18.21 -29.72 22.11
N HIS A 45 -18.86 -30.07 21.00
CA HIS A 45 -19.02 -29.21 19.84
C HIS A 45 -19.66 -27.85 20.19
N ALA A 46 -20.66 -27.83 21.07
CA ALA A 46 -21.26 -26.59 21.56
C ALA A 46 -20.26 -25.66 22.26
N GLN A 47 -19.29 -26.23 22.98
CA GLN A 47 -18.23 -25.45 23.65
C GLN A 47 -17.21 -24.94 22.63
N GLN A 48 -16.83 -25.75 21.64
CA GLN A 48 -15.95 -25.34 20.54
C GLN A 48 -16.52 -24.12 19.80
N LEU A 49 -17.80 -24.15 19.43
CA LEU A 49 -18.48 -23.03 18.77
C LEU A 49 -18.47 -21.75 19.62
N ARG A 50 -18.64 -21.87 20.95
CA ARG A 50 -18.53 -20.72 21.86
C ARG A 50 -17.13 -20.10 21.85
N PHE A 51 -16.09 -20.93 21.85
CA PHE A 51 -14.71 -20.44 21.76
C PHE A 51 -14.41 -19.80 20.41
N GLU A 52 -14.86 -20.41 19.32
CA GLU A 52 -14.70 -19.85 17.97
C GLU A 52 -15.38 -18.49 17.85
N LYS A 53 -16.64 -18.37 18.30
CA LYS A 53 -17.37 -17.11 18.33
C LYS A 53 -16.63 -16.04 19.16
N LYS A 54 -16.10 -16.42 20.33
CA LYS A 54 -15.32 -15.53 21.21
C LYS A 54 -14.02 -15.09 20.53
N TYR A 55 -13.32 -16.00 19.85
CA TYR A 55 -12.08 -15.73 19.13
C TYR A 55 -12.31 -14.78 17.96
N LYS A 56 -13.28 -15.06 17.09
CA LYS A 56 -13.65 -14.19 15.97
C LYS A 56 -14.01 -12.78 16.44
N ARG A 57 -14.77 -12.66 17.53
CA ARG A 57 -15.11 -11.35 18.13
C ARG A 57 -13.85 -10.61 18.61
N ARG A 58 -12.92 -11.30 19.26
CA ARG A 58 -11.66 -10.69 19.74
C ARG A 58 -10.77 -10.24 18.59
N ILE A 59 -10.62 -11.05 17.55
CA ILE A 59 -9.89 -10.64 16.35
C ILE A 59 -10.57 -9.42 15.74
N PHE A 60 -11.89 -9.45 15.54
CA PHE A 60 -12.61 -8.33 14.95
C PHE A 60 -12.39 -7.03 15.73
N LEU A 61 -12.38 -7.10 17.07
CA LEU A 61 -12.11 -5.94 17.93
C LEU A 61 -10.63 -5.52 17.88
N ALA A 62 -9.69 -6.46 17.87
CA ALA A 62 -8.26 -6.16 17.76
C ALA A 62 -7.88 -5.60 16.39
N SER A 63 -8.52 -6.09 15.32
CA SER A 63 -8.36 -5.64 13.94
C SER A 63 -9.19 -4.41 13.61
N ARG A 64 -10.04 -3.96 14.54
CA ARG A 64 -10.78 -2.69 14.43
C ARG A 64 -9.82 -1.54 14.67
N SER A 65 -8.97 -1.29 13.68
CA SER A 65 -8.15 -0.08 13.60
C SER A 65 -9.05 1.17 13.66
N PRO A 66 -8.58 2.29 14.22
CA PRO A 66 -9.28 3.57 14.14
C PRO A 66 -9.55 3.94 12.67
N ARG A 67 -10.83 4.13 12.32
CA ARG A 67 -11.26 4.40 10.93
C ARG A 67 -10.65 5.70 10.41
N TRP A 68 -10.42 6.66 11.29
CA TRP A 68 -9.81 7.94 10.98
C TRP A 68 -8.38 7.80 10.45
N GLU A 69 -7.51 7.09 11.19
CA GLU A 69 -6.12 6.83 10.77
C GLU A 69 -6.04 6.14 9.40
N LYS A 70 -6.94 5.18 9.14
CA LYS A 70 -7.04 4.56 7.81
C LYS A 70 -7.41 5.60 6.75
N GLY A 71 -8.40 6.44 7.02
CA GLY A 71 -8.82 7.51 6.11
C GLY A 71 -7.68 8.48 5.79
N VAL A 72 -6.94 8.93 6.81
CA VAL A 72 -5.78 9.83 6.64
C VAL A 72 -4.71 9.18 5.77
N LYS A 73 -4.38 7.90 5.99
CA LYS A 73 -3.42 7.17 5.15
C LYS A 73 -3.86 7.06 3.69
N PHE A 74 -5.14 6.79 3.45
CA PHE A 74 -5.68 6.78 2.08
C PHE A 74 -5.65 8.16 1.44
N ALA A 75 -6.00 9.21 2.18
CA ALA A 75 -5.91 10.58 1.70
C ALA A 75 -4.47 10.95 1.36
N GLN A 76 -3.51 10.63 2.22
CA GLN A 76 -2.08 10.85 1.95
C GLN A 76 -1.63 10.13 0.68
N LEU A 77 -1.98 8.85 0.52
CA LEU A 77 -1.66 8.07 -0.68
C LEU A 77 -2.30 8.69 -1.93
N ALA A 78 -3.58 9.08 -1.86
CA ALA A 78 -4.28 9.74 -2.94
C ALA A 78 -3.64 11.09 -3.32
N THR A 79 -3.15 11.85 -2.33
CA THR A 79 -2.49 13.14 -2.55
C THR A 79 -1.14 12.95 -3.23
N ILE A 80 -0.35 11.95 -2.79
CA ILE A 80 0.92 11.57 -3.44
C ILE A 80 0.67 11.12 -4.88
N ALA A 81 -0.32 10.26 -5.11
CA ALA A 81 -0.66 9.78 -6.44
C ALA A 81 -1.12 10.94 -7.35
N ALA A 82 -1.96 11.85 -6.84
CA ALA A 82 -2.40 13.02 -7.58
C ALA A 82 -1.22 13.96 -7.93
N ALA A 83 -0.30 14.18 -6.98
CA ALA A 83 0.90 14.96 -7.22
C ALA A 83 1.80 14.33 -8.30
N LEU A 84 1.97 13.00 -8.28
CA LEU A 84 2.73 12.29 -9.32
C LEU A 84 2.06 12.39 -10.69
N VAL A 85 0.74 12.25 -10.78
CA VAL A 85 0.01 12.42 -12.04
C VAL A 85 0.15 13.84 -12.56
N TRP A 86 -0.02 14.83 -11.68
CA TRP A 86 0.14 16.24 -12.05
C TRP A 86 1.56 16.54 -12.53
N LEU A 87 2.58 16.07 -11.79
CA LEU A 87 3.98 16.18 -12.17
C LEU A 87 4.19 15.55 -13.54
N LEU A 88 3.84 14.28 -13.74
CA LEU A 88 4.03 13.59 -15.04
C LEU A 88 3.32 14.27 -16.22
N PHE A 89 2.18 14.91 -15.98
CA PHE A 89 1.39 15.51 -17.05
C PHE A 89 1.78 16.96 -17.39
N TYR A 90 2.22 17.73 -16.39
CA TYR A 90 2.48 19.17 -16.51
C TYR A 90 3.95 19.58 -16.36
N SER A 91 4.82 18.71 -15.85
CA SER A 91 6.24 19.02 -15.82
C SER A 91 6.87 18.80 -17.20
N GLU A 92 7.46 19.87 -17.73
CA GLU A 92 8.39 19.80 -18.85
C GLU A 92 9.77 19.55 -18.24
N PHE A 93 10.20 18.29 -18.19
CA PHE A 93 11.49 17.94 -17.63
C PHE A 93 12.58 18.16 -18.68
N GLU A 94 13.51 19.08 -18.40
CA GLU A 94 14.75 19.20 -19.18
C GLU A 94 15.81 18.24 -18.61
N TRP A 95 15.85 17.03 -19.17
CA TRP A 95 16.90 16.07 -18.88
C TRP A 95 17.98 16.21 -19.97
N TRP A 96 19.11 16.83 -19.63
CA TRP A 96 20.27 17.04 -20.52
C TRP A 96 19.98 17.92 -21.75
N GLY A 97 19.41 19.11 -21.54
CA GLY A 97 19.25 20.13 -22.60
C GLY A 97 18.23 19.80 -23.69
N LYS A 98 17.51 18.68 -23.56
CA LYS A 98 16.36 18.34 -24.40
C LYS A 98 15.08 18.53 -23.59
N GLN A 99 14.16 19.35 -24.11
CA GLN A 99 12.82 19.48 -23.52
C GLN A 99 12.05 18.18 -23.75
N TYR A 100 11.88 17.40 -22.68
CA TYR A 100 11.11 16.17 -22.73
C TYR A 100 9.72 16.41 -22.16
N LYS A 101 8.69 16.04 -22.93
CA LYS A 101 7.27 16.11 -22.52
C LYS A 101 6.77 14.69 -22.24
N PRO A 102 6.82 14.22 -20.98
CA PRO A 102 6.47 12.83 -20.64
C PRO A 102 5.03 12.46 -21.03
N SER A 103 4.14 13.44 -21.09
CA SER A 103 2.74 13.26 -21.45
C SER A 103 2.51 12.82 -22.90
N GLU A 104 3.42 13.13 -23.83
CA GLU A 104 3.27 12.71 -25.24
C GLU A 104 3.48 11.22 -25.43
N GLU A 105 4.51 10.66 -24.78
CA GLU A 105 4.77 9.22 -24.79
C GLU A 105 3.69 8.45 -24.05
N MET A 106 3.24 8.92 -22.89
CA MET A 106 2.12 8.29 -22.17
C MET A 106 0.81 8.35 -22.97
N ARG A 107 0.53 9.45 -23.68
CA ARG A 107 -0.63 9.54 -24.60
C ARG A 107 -0.49 8.60 -25.78
N ARG A 108 0.72 8.40 -26.31
CA ARG A 108 0.97 7.43 -27.39
C ARG A 108 0.76 6.01 -26.87
N HIS A 109 1.33 5.66 -25.72
CA HIS A 109 1.18 4.35 -25.12
C HIS A 109 -0.28 4.04 -24.72
N ALA A 110 -1.00 5.01 -24.15
CA ALA A 110 -2.43 4.86 -23.83
C ALA A 110 -3.29 4.68 -25.10
N ARG A 111 -3.03 5.47 -26.17
CA ARG A 111 -3.72 5.29 -27.47
C ARG A 111 -3.47 3.90 -28.07
N ASN A 112 -2.26 3.36 -27.86
CA ASN A 112 -1.87 2.04 -28.36
C ASN A 112 -2.42 0.89 -27.49
N LEU A 113 -2.45 1.05 -26.16
CA LEU A 113 -3.03 0.10 -25.20
C LEU A 113 -4.55 -0.02 -25.33
N PHE A 114 -5.24 1.11 -25.54
CA PHE A 114 -6.70 1.11 -25.75
C PHE A 114 -7.09 0.79 -27.20
N GLY A 115 -6.13 0.47 -28.08
CA GLY A 115 -6.38 -0.10 -29.41
C GLY A 115 -7.18 0.77 -30.38
N VAL A 116 -7.41 2.05 -30.07
CA VAL A 116 -8.32 2.88 -30.87
C VAL A 116 -7.61 3.47 -32.09
N ILE A 117 -6.30 3.76 -32.04
CA ILE A 117 -5.61 4.47 -33.13
C ILE A 117 -4.09 4.18 -33.14
N ASP A 118 -3.66 3.03 -33.66
CA ASP A 118 -2.33 2.96 -34.31
C ASP A 118 -2.57 3.23 -35.80
N PRO A 119 -2.16 4.39 -36.35
CA PRO A 119 -2.37 4.73 -37.76
C PRO A 119 -1.80 3.69 -38.71
N GLU A 120 -0.67 3.07 -38.33
CA GLU A 120 0.03 2.07 -39.13
C GLU A 120 -0.66 0.70 -39.10
N LYS A 121 -1.17 0.28 -37.93
CA LYS A 121 -1.89 -1.00 -37.79
C LYS A 121 -3.34 -0.96 -38.28
N ARG A 122 -3.86 0.23 -38.61
CA ARG A 122 -5.21 0.42 -39.15
C ARG A 122 -5.41 -0.27 -40.50
N TYR A 123 -4.32 -0.46 -41.23
CA TYR A 123 -4.31 -1.05 -42.57
C TYR A 123 -4.03 -2.57 -42.56
N GLU A 124 -3.49 -3.13 -41.47
CA GLU A 124 -3.20 -4.57 -41.36
C GLU A 124 -4.46 -5.46 -41.36
N ARG A 125 -5.64 -4.93 -41.00
CA ARG A 125 -6.91 -5.69 -41.02
C ARG A 125 -7.58 -5.77 -42.39
N ARG A 126 -7.03 -5.13 -43.43
CA ARG A 126 -7.57 -5.20 -44.80
C ARG A 126 -6.61 -6.03 -45.67
N PRO A 127 -7.09 -7.07 -46.37
CA PRO A 127 -6.26 -7.86 -47.29
C PRO A 127 -5.76 -7.05 -48.50
N ASP A 128 -6.34 -5.87 -48.75
CA ASP A 128 -6.06 -5.04 -49.94
C ASP A 128 -5.18 -3.81 -49.63
N ALA A 129 -4.55 -3.74 -48.45
CA ALA A 129 -3.77 -2.58 -48.05
C ALA A 129 -2.38 -2.53 -48.73
N PRO A 130 -1.92 -1.36 -49.20
CA PRO A 130 -0.56 -1.20 -49.72
C PRO A 130 0.46 -1.42 -48.59
N GLU A 131 1.57 -2.10 -48.88
CA GLU A 131 2.62 -2.40 -47.90
C GLU A 131 3.12 -1.13 -47.19
N PRO A 132 3.35 -1.19 -45.86
CA PRO A 132 3.82 -0.04 -45.11
C PRO A 132 5.19 0.37 -45.66
N LYS A 133 5.31 1.64 -46.08
CA LYS A 133 6.59 2.21 -46.47
C LYS A 133 7.49 2.22 -45.24
N LEU A 134 8.40 1.25 -45.17
CA LEU A 134 9.56 1.28 -44.29
C LEU A 134 10.19 2.66 -44.42
N SER A 135 10.27 3.39 -43.31
CA SER A 135 10.86 4.72 -43.23
C SER A 135 12.23 4.69 -43.88
N THR A 136 12.26 5.17 -45.12
CA THR A 136 13.47 5.29 -45.91
C THR A 136 14.33 6.36 -45.24
N GLN A 137 15.43 5.89 -44.66
CA GLN A 137 16.69 6.61 -44.47
C GLN A 137 16.58 7.99 -43.79
N GLN A 138 16.99 8.05 -42.52
CA GLN A 138 17.63 9.28 -42.03
C GLN A 138 18.79 9.60 -42.98
N PRO A 139 18.80 10.76 -43.66
CA PRO A 139 20.02 11.19 -44.34
C PRO A 139 21.02 11.59 -43.26
N GLU A 140 22.16 10.91 -43.30
CA GLU A 140 23.36 11.17 -42.53
C GLU A 140 23.67 12.67 -42.43
N SER A 141 23.97 13.11 -41.22
CA SER A 141 24.63 14.37 -40.94
C SER A 141 25.96 14.44 -41.68
N LYS A 142 26.04 15.27 -42.74
CA LYS A 142 27.33 15.65 -43.33
C LYS A 142 28.00 16.71 -42.45
N PRO A 143 29.28 16.55 -42.10
CA PRO A 143 30.05 17.60 -41.43
C PRO A 143 30.48 18.66 -42.46
N LYS A 144 30.45 19.92 -42.03
CA LYS A 144 31.26 21.01 -42.57
C LYS A 144 31.89 21.75 -41.41
#